data_AF-A0A4P6XUZ7-F1
#
_entry.id   AF-A0A4P6XUZ7-F1
#
_cell.length_a   1.000
_cell.length_b   1.000
_cell.length_c   1.000
_cell.angle_alpha   90.00
_cell.angle_beta   90.00
_cell.angle_gamma   90.00
#
_symmetry.space_group_name_H-M   'P 1'
#
loop_
_entity.id
_entity.type
_entity.pdbx_description
1 polymer ?
#
loop_
_entity_poly.entity_id
_entity_poly.type
_entity_poly.pdbx_seq_one_letter_code
_entity_poly.pdbx_strand_id
1 'polypeptide(L)'
;MSISPPNLDNSTNAVANATSNEPLADGDQNLLKKMGEIEFLPDLFALLQRVEIGEIKSQDFDNHAGSIRLKLSTLRLHLQEVDGICETVEEREEKIKTLSDCNDRRVSFLNDFKNRVLTDLDAM
;
A
#
# COMPACT_ATOMS: atom_id res chain seq x y z
N MET A 1 -12.37 26.56 -31.56
CA MET A 1 -11.72 25.94 -30.38
C MET A 1 -12.70 26.03 -29.23
N SER A 2 -13.23 24.91 -28.74
CA SER A 2 -13.78 24.83 -27.37
C SER A 2 -14.01 23.36 -27.00
N ILE A 3 -12.93 22.82 -26.43
CA ILE A 3 -12.82 21.86 -25.32
C ILE A 3 -14.10 21.16 -24.85
N SER A 4 -14.08 19.83 -24.98
CA SER A 4 -15.02 18.86 -24.45
C SER A 4 -15.14 18.87 -22.90
N PRO A 5 -16.27 18.43 -22.34
CA PRO A 5 -16.44 18.29 -20.88
C PRO A 5 -15.70 17.05 -20.34
N PRO A 6 -15.21 17.07 -19.09
CA PRO A 6 -14.64 15.89 -18.46
C PRO A 6 -15.73 14.94 -17.93
N ASN A 7 -15.49 13.65 -18.14
CA ASN A 7 -16.31 12.52 -17.69
C ASN A 7 -16.62 12.57 -16.19
N LEU A 8 -17.90 12.38 -15.85
CA LEU A 8 -18.33 11.89 -14.54
C LEU A 8 -18.06 10.38 -14.50
N ASP A 9 -17.02 9.95 -13.80
CA ASP A 9 -16.99 8.60 -13.23
C ASP A 9 -17.42 8.70 -11.77
N ASN A 10 -18.71 8.42 -11.59
CA ASN A 10 -19.34 8.18 -10.30
C ASN A 10 -19.12 6.71 -9.95
N SER A 11 -18.29 6.45 -8.96
CA SER A 11 -18.38 5.22 -8.16
C SER A 11 -18.07 5.58 -6.72
N THR A 12 -19.16 5.90 -6.02
CA THR A 12 -19.54 5.36 -4.72
C THR A 12 -18.40 4.78 -3.89
N ASN A 13 -18.10 5.43 -2.76
CA ASN A 13 -18.05 4.73 -1.47
C ASN A 13 -17.98 5.76 -0.35
N ALA A 14 -19.16 6.13 0.15
CA ALA A 14 -19.30 6.64 1.50
C ALA A 14 -19.00 5.48 2.45
N VAL A 15 -17.81 5.46 3.05
CA VAL A 15 -17.53 4.58 4.18
C VAL A 15 -17.13 5.47 5.34
N ALA A 16 -18.13 5.74 6.18
CA ALA A 16 -17.88 6.06 7.56
C ALA A 16 -17.25 4.83 8.20
N ASN A 17 -16.05 4.94 8.78
CA ASN A 17 -15.79 4.12 9.95
C ASN A 17 -14.77 4.75 10.90
N ALA A 18 -15.20 4.84 12.15
CA ALA A 18 -14.41 5.19 13.30
C ALA A 18 -13.82 3.91 13.91
N THR A 19 -12.64 4.05 14.53
CA THR A 19 -11.94 3.05 15.34
C THR A 19 -10.99 2.12 14.57
N SER A 20 -9.71 2.34 14.86
CA SER A 20 -8.54 1.51 14.56
C SER A 20 -8.77 0.02 14.90
N ASN A 21 -9.12 -0.76 13.87
CA ASN A 21 -8.90 -2.21 13.68
C ASN A 21 -9.61 -2.64 12.38
N GLU A 22 -9.44 -1.88 11.28
CA GLU A 22 -9.88 -2.40 9.98
C GLU A 22 -8.98 -3.59 9.61
N PRO A 23 -9.55 -4.77 9.31
CA PRO A 23 -8.75 -5.86 8.80
C PRO A 23 -8.03 -5.36 7.54
N LEU A 24 -6.72 -5.62 7.46
CA LEU A 24 -5.95 -5.45 6.22
C LEU A 24 -6.80 -5.98 5.06
N ALA A 25 -6.85 -5.24 3.95
CA ALA A 25 -7.62 -5.64 2.78
C ALA A 25 -7.32 -7.11 2.46
N ASP A 26 -8.33 -7.91 2.09
CA ASP A 26 -8.16 -9.37 1.88
C ASP A 26 -6.97 -9.70 0.95
N GLY A 27 -6.62 -8.79 0.02
CA GLY A 27 -5.42 -8.87 -0.81
C GLY A 27 -4.11 -8.82 -0.01
N ASP A 28 -3.98 -7.86 0.89
CA ASP A 28 -2.77 -7.61 1.69
C ASP A 28 -2.54 -8.74 2.70
N GLN A 29 -3.59 -9.28 3.33
CA GLN A 29 -3.46 -10.43 4.22
C GLN A 29 -2.95 -11.67 3.49
N ASN A 30 -3.45 -11.92 2.29
CA ASN A 30 -2.99 -13.02 1.46
C ASN A 30 -1.53 -12.83 1.02
N LEU A 31 -1.13 -11.59 0.74
CA LEU A 31 0.24 -11.25 0.38
C LEU A 31 1.20 -11.51 1.55
N LEU A 32 0.88 -10.98 2.74
CA LEU A 32 1.67 -11.17 3.95
C LEU A 32 1.78 -12.65 4.35
N LYS A 33 0.70 -13.41 4.17
CA LYS A 33 0.72 -14.86 4.41
C LYS A 33 1.69 -15.57 3.46
N LYS A 34 1.62 -15.28 2.15
CA LYS A 34 2.56 -15.82 1.16
C LYS A 34 4.01 -15.43 1.46
N MET A 35 4.24 -14.23 2.01
CA MET A 35 5.57 -13.79 2.41
C MET A 35 6.09 -14.53 3.64
N GLY A 36 5.22 -14.84 4.61
CA GLY A 36 5.54 -15.66 5.77
C GLY A 36 5.91 -17.11 5.42
N GLU A 37 5.51 -17.59 4.25
CA GLU A 37 5.86 -18.91 3.72
C GLU A 37 7.24 -18.94 3.02
N ILE A 38 7.87 -17.78 2.76
CA ILE A 38 9.20 -17.71 2.13
C ILE A 38 10.28 -18.07 3.15
N GLU A 39 10.80 -19.29 3.03
CA GLU A 39 11.91 -19.76 3.86
C GLU A 39 13.28 -19.56 3.18
N PHE A 40 14.22 -18.92 3.89
CA PHE A 40 15.60 -18.68 3.43
C PHE A 40 16.61 -19.65 4.06
N LEU A 41 16.35 -20.10 5.29
CA LEU A 41 17.28 -20.90 6.07
C LEU A 41 17.66 -22.24 5.41
N PRO A 42 16.72 -23.01 4.83
CA PRO A 42 17.07 -24.27 4.17
C PRO A 42 18.05 -24.08 3.01
N ASP A 43 17.82 -23.06 2.18
CA ASP A 43 18.69 -22.76 1.03
C ASP A 43 20.07 -22.29 1.48
N LEU A 44 20.12 -21.45 2.52
CA LEU A 44 21.38 -20.97 3.08
C LEU A 44 22.17 -22.13 3.71
N PHE A 45 21.50 -23.03 4.43
CA PHE A 45 22.13 -24.18 5.05
C PHE A 45 22.67 -25.16 4.00
N ALA A 46 21.88 -25.45 2.97
CA ALA A 46 22.32 -26.27 1.84
C ALA A 46 23.54 -25.64 1.14
N LEU A 47 23.53 -24.32 0.94
CA LEU A 47 24.66 -23.61 0.33
C LEU A 47 25.92 -23.70 1.20
N LEU A 48 25.80 -23.47 2.51
CA LEU A 48 26.91 -23.58 3.45
C LEU A 48 27.48 -25.00 3.51
N GLN A 49 26.62 -26.01 3.53
CA GLN A 49 27.05 -27.41 3.53
C GLN A 49 27.84 -27.77 2.27
N ARG A 50 27.44 -27.25 1.11
CA ARG A 50 28.18 -27.43 -0.16
C ARG A 50 29.55 -26.77 -0.13
N VAL A 51 29.71 -25.64 0.58
CA VAL A 51 31.04 -25.05 0.83
C VAL A 51 31.86 -25.95 1.74
N GLU A 52 31.26 -26.41 2.84
CA GLU A 52 31.94 -27.21 3.87
C GLU A 52 32.51 -28.51 3.31
N ILE A 53 31.74 -29.23 2.48
CA ILE A 53 32.19 -30.48 1.84
C ILE A 53 33.12 -30.24 0.64
N GLY A 54 33.38 -28.99 0.28
CA GLY A 54 34.25 -28.60 -0.83
C GLY A 54 33.64 -28.76 -2.23
N GLU A 55 32.33 -28.97 -2.33
CA GLU A 55 31.63 -29.03 -3.63
C GLU A 55 31.67 -27.67 -4.34
N ILE A 56 31.56 -26.58 -3.56
CA ILE A 56 31.75 -25.22 -4.06
C ILE A 56 32.91 -24.57 -3.31
N LYS A 57 33.71 -23.78 -4.03
CA LYS A 57 34.75 -22.97 -3.40
C LYS A 57 34.11 -21.77 -2.71
N SER A 58 34.71 -21.32 -1.60
CA SER A 58 34.26 -20.12 -0.89
C SER A 58 34.20 -18.88 -1.79
N GLN A 59 35.13 -18.75 -2.74
CA GLN A 59 35.13 -17.67 -3.74
C GLN A 59 33.90 -17.71 -4.68
N ASP A 60 33.30 -18.88 -4.88
CA ASP A 60 32.18 -19.10 -5.79
C ASP A 60 30.83 -19.10 -5.04
N PHE A 61 30.84 -18.87 -3.72
CA PHE A 61 29.63 -18.84 -2.89
C PHE A 61 28.56 -17.89 -3.45
N ASP A 62 28.97 -16.67 -3.83
CA ASP A 62 28.04 -15.68 -4.36
C ASP A 62 27.41 -16.13 -5.68
N ASN A 63 28.14 -16.84 -6.54
CA ASN A 63 27.61 -17.39 -7.80
C ASN A 63 26.49 -18.42 -7.53
N HIS A 64 26.59 -19.16 -6.42
CA HIS A 64 25.63 -20.17 -6.02
C HIS A 64 24.50 -19.64 -5.12
N ALA A 65 24.55 -18.39 -4.67
CA ALA A 65 23.50 -17.73 -3.88
C ALA A 65 22.34 -17.17 -4.73
N GLY A 66 22.24 -17.55 -6.00
CA GLY A 66 21.22 -17.05 -6.95
C GLY A 66 19.77 -17.27 -6.49
N SER A 67 19.46 -18.45 -5.94
CA SER A 67 18.12 -18.77 -5.44
C SER A 67 17.72 -17.88 -4.26
N ILE A 68 18.64 -17.67 -3.32
CA ILE A 68 18.44 -16.79 -2.15
C ILE A 68 18.18 -15.36 -2.61
N ARG A 69 18.98 -14.85 -3.56
CA ARG A 69 18.79 -13.51 -4.14
C ARG A 69 17.44 -13.37 -4.84
N LEU A 70 17.01 -14.39 -5.58
CA LEU A 70 15.70 -14.39 -6.24
C LEU A 70 14.58 -14.30 -5.21
N LYS A 71 14.60 -15.17 -4.18
CA LYS A 71 13.62 -15.12 -3.07
C LYS A 71 13.60 -13.76 -2.38
N LEU A 72 14.78 -13.16 -2.15
CA LEU A 72 14.90 -11.85 -1.50
C LEU A 72 14.29 -10.74 -2.35
N SER A 73 14.55 -10.77 -3.67
CA SER A 73 13.97 -9.82 -4.64
C SER A 73 12.45 -9.96 -4.70
N THR A 74 11.95 -11.20 -4.75
CA THR A 74 10.52 -11.50 -4.71
C THR A 74 9.89 -10.99 -3.41
N LEU A 75 10.49 -11.23 -2.25
CA LEU A 75 9.98 -10.72 -0.97
C LEU A 75 9.91 -9.18 -0.96
N ARG A 76 10.95 -8.51 -1.46
CA ARG A 76 10.98 -7.06 -1.56
C ARG A 76 9.87 -6.52 -2.46
N LEU A 77 9.60 -7.18 -3.59
CA LEU A 77 8.51 -6.80 -4.48
C LEU A 77 7.16 -6.90 -3.77
N HIS A 78 6.89 -8.01 -3.09
CA HIS A 78 5.64 -8.17 -2.32
C HIS A 78 5.54 -7.14 -1.18
N LEU A 79 6.63 -6.81 -0.47
CA LEU A 79 6.59 -5.74 0.53
C LEU A 79 6.10 -4.42 -0.10
N GLN A 80 6.62 -4.05 -1.27
CA GLN A 80 6.24 -2.80 -1.92
C GLN A 80 4.76 -2.71 -2.35
N GLU A 81 4.08 -3.85 -2.49
CA GLU A 81 2.66 -3.91 -2.83
C GLU A 81 1.75 -3.69 -1.62
N VAL A 82 2.27 -3.84 -0.40
CA VAL A 82 1.50 -3.61 0.84
C VAL A 82 1.42 -2.11 1.10
N ASP A 83 0.20 -1.55 1.05
CA ASP A 83 -0.01 -0.12 1.27
C ASP A 83 0.46 0.29 2.68
N GLY A 84 1.15 1.42 2.75
CA GLY A 84 1.66 1.97 4.00
C GLY A 84 2.76 1.16 4.70
N ILE A 85 3.32 0.08 4.12
CA ILE A 85 4.39 -0.70 4.79
C ILE A 85 5.70 0.10 4.92
N CYS A 86 5.95 1.00 3.97
CA CYS A 86 7.14 1.87 3.93
C CYS A 86 6.88 3.25 4.55
N GLU A 87 5.65 3.51 5.00
CA GLU A 87 5.24 4.78 5.59
C GLU A 87 5.57 4.77 7.08
N THR A 88 6.21 5.82 7.56
CA THR A 88 6.41 6.05 8.99
C THR A 88 5.08 6.42 9.67
N VAL A 89 5.01 6.30 11.00
CA VAL A 89 3.80 6.66 11.73
C VAL A 89 3.52 8.16 11.57
N GLU A 90 4.56 8.98 11.60
CA GLU A 90 4.50 10.42 11.46
C GLU A 90 3.98 10.85 10.07
N GLU A 91 4.49 10.23 9.00
CA GLU A 91 3.99 10.47 7.63
C GLU A 91 2.50 10.11 7.51
N ARG A 92 2.08 9.01 8.15
CA ARG A 92 0.67 8.61 8.18
C ARG A 92 -0.21 9.61 8.91
N GLU A 93 0.23 10.10 10.06
CA GLU A 93 -0.49 11.12 10.82
C GLU A 93 -0.65 12.41 10.01
N GLU A 94 0.39 12.86 9.32
CA GLU A 94 0.34 14.03 8.45
C GLU A 94 -0.64 13.84 7.28
N LYS A 95 -0.63 12.65 6.67
CA LYS A 95 -1.56 12.28 5.60
C LYS A 95 -3.01 12.28 6.08
N ILE A 96 -3.28 11.70 7.26
CA ILE A 96 -4.61 11.71 7.89
C ILE A 96 -5.07 13.15 8.12
N LYS A 97 -4.22 13.99 8.70
CA LYS A 97 -4.54 15.39 8.95
C LYS A 97 -4.86 16.14 7.66
N THR A 98 -4.04 15.96 6.64
CA THR A 98 -4.25 16.61 5.33
C THR A 98 -5.57 16.17 4.68
N LEU A 99 -5.89 14.88 4.76
CA LEU A 99 -7.17 14.36 4.27
C LEU A 99 -8.37 14.91 5.05
N SER A 100 -8.26 15.00 6.39
CA SER A 100 -9.30 15.61 7.24
C SER A 100 -9.54 17.07 6.83
N ASP A 101 -8.48 17.88 6.75
CA ASP A 101 -8.57 19.28 6.37
C ASP A 101 -9.20 19.46 4.97
N CYS A 102 -8.88 18.57 4.03
CA CYS A 102 -9.47 18.57 2.69
C CYS A 102 -10.96 18.22 2.72
N ASN A 103 -11.36 17.21 3.50
CA ASN A 103 -12.75 16.85 3.67
C ASN A 103 -13.55 17.99 4.29
N ASP A 104 -13.05 18.61 5.35
CA ASP A 104 -13.72 19.71 6.03
C ASP A 104 -13.95 20.89 5.07
N ARG A 105 -12.96 21.23 4.25
CA ARG A 105 -13.09 22.26 3.21
C ARG A 105 -14.15 21.91 2.17
N ARG A 106 -14.17 20.66 1.69
CA ARG A 106 -15.16 20.19 0.71
C ARG A 106 -16.57 20.20 1.28
N VAL A 107 -16.73 19.76 2.53
CA VAL A 107 -18.00 19.76 3.25
C VAL A 107 -18.50 21.19 3.46
N SER A 108 -17.64 22.10 3.90
CA SER A 108 -17.99 23.53 4.04
C SER A 108 -18.47 24.12 2.71
N PHE A 109 -17.71 23.90 1.63
CA PHE A 109 -18.07 24.39 0.30
C PHE A 109 -19.45 23.85 -0.16
N LEU A 110 -19.70 22.55 0.04
CA LEU A 110 -20.99 21.95 -0.33
C LEU A 110 -22.15 22.51 0.50
N ASN A 111 -21.92 22.76 1.79
CA ASN A 111 -22.92 23.40 2.65
C ASN A 111 -23.20 24.85 2.23
N ASP A 112 -22.17 25.62 1.95
CA ASP A 112 -22.31 27.00 1.45
C ASP A 112 -23.08 27.04 0.13
N PHE A 113 -22.74 26.12 -0.79
CA PHE A 113 -23.44 25.96 -2.05
C PHE A 113 -24.91 25.59 -1.85
N LYS A 114 -25.20 24.60 -0.99
CA LYS A 114 -26.56 24.19 -0.65
C LYS A 114 -27.38 25.35 -0.08
N ASN A 115 -26.81 26.11 0.86
CA ASN A 115 -27.49 27.24 1.49
C ASN A 115 -27.82 28.34 0.49
N ARG A 116 -26.89 28.61 -0.44
CA ARG A 116 -27.12 29.57 -1.53
C ARG A 116 -28.27 29.13 -2.44
N VAL A 117 -28.29 27.88 -2.87
CA VAL A 117 -29.36 27.34 -3.72
C VAL A 117 -30.73 27.40 -3.03
N LEU A 118 -30.79 27.08 -1.73
CA LEU A 118 -32.04 27.17 -0.96
C LEU A 118 -32.52 28.63 -0.85
N THR A 119 -31.61 29.56 -0.58
CA THR A 119 -31.95 31.00 -0.49
C THR A 119 -32.47 31.53 -1.83
N ASP A 120 -31.86 31.14 -2.94
CA ASP A 120 -32.28 31.53 -4.28
C ASP A 120 -33.65 30.94 -4.66
N LEU A 121 -34.01 29.75 -4.12
CA LEU A 121 -35.33 29.13 -4.30
C LEU A 121 -36.41 29.82 -3.46
N ASP A 122 -36.12 30.18 -2.22
CA ASP A 122 -37.07 30.84 -1.30
C ASP A 122 -37.36 32.30 -1.69
N ALA A 123 -36.47 32.93 -2.47
CA ALA A 123 -36.62 34.29 -2.97
C ALA A 123 -37.47 34.40 -4.26
N MET A 124 -37.95 33.26 -4.79
CA MET A 124 -38.72 33.15 -6.04
C MET A 124 -40.20 32.87 -5.77
#